data_AF-A0A3R7LSC5-F1
#
_entry.id   AF-A0A3R7LSC5-F1
#
_cell.length_a   1.000
_cell.length_b   1.000
_cell.length_c   1.000
_cell.angle_alpha   90.00
_cell.angle_beta   90.00
_cell.angle_gamma   90.00
#
_symmetry.space_group_name_H-M   'P 1'
#
loop_
_entity.id
_entity.type
_entity.pdbx_description
1 polymer ?
#
loop_
_entity_poly.entity_id
_entity_poly.type
_entity_poly.pdbx_seq_one_letter_code
_entity_poly.pdbx_strand_id
1 'polypeptide(L)'
;MPTEHPWITTPVTADLLRGALDLERTEHGLLPHRLPARARAQCADGQLALAESQPSGVRLAFRTRATAVELDTLPTKRVHNGAPPRPDGLYDLLVDGRPAGQASVTGGNTLLVDMATGSAEKRPGPAGTARFNGLPGGVKDVEIWLPHNETTELVALRTDAPVEPLPAGDRRVWLHHGSSISHGSDAASPTTTWPALAASLGGVELINLGLGGGALLDPFTARALRDTPADLISVKIGINLVNTDLMRLRAFGPAVHGFLDTVREGHPTVPLLVVSPVLCPIHEDTPGPSAPDFSRLAEGKLGFRALGDPAERAAGKLTLRVIREELSRLVEQRAAEDPNLRHLDGRALYGEADAAELPLPDQLHPDAAAHRRIGERFAALAFAPGGPFAAGRA
;
A
#
# COMPACT_ATOMS: atom_id res chain seq x y z
N MET A 1 -32.19 -26.00 -17.89
CA MET A 1 -31.31 -25.77 -19.04
C MET A 1 -30.25 -24.78 -18.60
N PRO A 2 -28.95 -25.08 -18.69
CA PRO A 2 -27.94 -24.06 -18.48
C PRO A 2 -28.00 -23.15 -19.71
N THR A 3 -28.45 -21.91 -19.52
CA THR A 3 -28.27 -20.89 -20.55
C THR A 3 -26.78 -20.63 -20.65
N GLU A 4 -26.12 -21.23 -21.65
CA GLU A 4 -24.78 -20.83 -22.08
C GLU A 4 -24.89 -19.38 -22.58
N HIS A 5 -24.70 -18.43 -21.67
CA HIS A 5 -24.44 -17.06 -22.07
C HIS A 5 -23.05 -17.04 -22.73
N PRO A 6 -22.91 -16.53 -23.96
CA PRO A 6 -21.61 -16.48 -24.61
C PRO A 6 -20.67 -15.57 -23.80
N TRP A 7 -19.54 -16.11 -23.37
CA TRP A 7 -18.50 -15.34 -22.70
C TRP A 7 -17.91 -14.29 -23.64
N ILE A 8 -17.77 -13.07 -23.14
CA ILE A 8 -17.11 -11.94 -23.81
C ILE A 8 -15.74 -11.77 -23.18
N THR A 9 -14.69 -11.91 -23.98
CA THR A 9 -13.33 -11.55 -23.58
C THR A 9 -13.08 -10.08 -23.89
N THR A 10 -12.86 -9.30 -22.83
CA THR A 10 -12.50 -7.89 -22.90
C THR A 10 -11.01 -7.74 -22.60
N PRO A 11 -10.22 -7.12 -23.48
CA PRO A 11 -8.84 -6.74 -23.17
C PRO A 11 -8.80 -5.83 -21.94
N VAL A 12 -7.86 -6.07 -21.03
CA VAL A 12 -7.62 -5.15 -19.92
C VAL A 12 -6.87 -3.93 -20.47
N THR A 13 -7.38 -2.74 -20.18
CA THR A 13 -6.88 -1.45 -20.68
C THR A 13 -6.76 -0.44 -19.53
N ALA A 14 -6.07 0.68 -19.77
CA ALA A 14 -5.78 1.66 -18.73
C ALA A 14 -7.03 2.34 -18.13
N ASP A 15 -8.06 2.54 -18.95
CA ASP A 15 -9.35 3.10 -18.54
C ASP A 15 -10.13 2.21 -17.57
N LEU A 16 -9.91 0.90 -17.60
CA LEU A 16 -10.45 -0.08 -16.65
C LEU A 16 -9.69 -0.11 -15.33
N LEU A 17 -8.51 0.51 -15.22
CA LEU A 17 -7.68 0.44 -14.02
C LEU A 17 -7.73 1.73 -13.20
N ARG A 18 -7.66 1.57 -11.87
CA ARG A 18 -7.58 2.66 -10.90
C ARG A 18 -6.43 2.39 -9.94
N GLY A 19 -5.70 3.43 -9.55
CA GLY A 19 -4.61 3.37 -8.56
C GLY A 19 -3.22 3.03 -9.09
N ALA A 20 -3.07 2.67 -10.37
CA ALA A 20 -1.77 2.46 -11.01
C ALA A 20 -1.23 3.77 -11.63
N LEU A 21 0.09 3.98 -11.60
CA LEU A 21 0.75 5.16 -12.17
C LEU A 21 1.44 4.90 -13.52
N ASP A 22 1.68 3.63 -13.84
CA ASP A 22 2.27 3.20 -15.10
C ASP A 22 1.79 1.78 -15.43
N LEU A 23 1.73 1.42 -16.71
CA LEU A 23 1.31 0.10 -17.18
C LEU A 23 2.37 -0.45 -18.13
N GLU A 24 2.99 -1.55 -17.73
CA GLU A 24 3.95 -2.27 -18.57
C GLU A 24 3.23 -3.34 -19.37
N ARG A 25 3.46 -3.39 -20.69
CA ARG A 25 2.97 -4.47 -21.53
C ARG A 25 3.98 -5.60 -21.53
N THR A 26 3.57 -6.76 -21.00
CA THR A 26 4.39 -7.98 -20.96
C THR A 26 4.00 -8.93 -22.09
N GLU A 27 4.69 -10.06 -22.18
CA GLU A 27 4.30 -11.14 -23.11
C GLU A 27 2.96 -11.80 -22.73
N HIS A 28 2.53 -11.68 -21.47
CA HIS A 28 1.31 -12.31 -20.95
C HIS A 28 0.13 -11.34 -20.82
N GLY A 29 0.36 -10.04 -20.66
CA GLY A 29 -0.70 -9.07 -20.42
C GLY A 29 -0.20 -7.69 -20.01
N LEU A 30 -0.91 -7.06 -19.07
CA LEU A 30 -0.52 -5.77 -18.47
C LEU A 30 -0.05 -5.95 -17.03
N LEU A 31 1.10 -5.38 -16.70
CA LEU A 31 1.59 -5.27 -15.33
C LEU A 31 1.37 -3.83 -14.83
N PRO A 32 0.48 -3.61 -13.84
CA PRO A 32 0.34 -2.30 -13.23
C PRO A 32 1.50 -1.99 -12.28
N HIS A 33 2.07 -0.80 -12.45
CA HIS A 33 3.11 -0.25 -11.58
C HIS A 33 2.56 0.88 -10.72
N ARG A 34 2.98 0.92 -9.45
CA ARG A 34 2.62 2.02 -8.55
C ARG A 34 3.65 3.15 -8.58
N LEU A 35 4.80 2.96 -9.23
CA LEU A 35 5.74 4.04 -9.53
C LEU A 35 5.87 4.26 -11.05
N PRO A 36 6.01 5.51 -11.51
CA PRO A 36 6.24 5.78 -12.93
C PRO A 36 7.60 5.23 -13.38
N ALA A 37 7.72 4.80 -14.64
CA ALA A 37 8.94 4.22 -15.22
C ALA A 37 10.23 5.02 -14.91
N ARG A 38 10.18 6.35 -14.99
CA ARG A 38 11.32 7.23 -14.67
C ARG A 38 11.79 7.14 -13.21
N ALA A 39 10.89 6.82 -12.26
CA ALA A 39 11.23 6.63 -10.86
C ALA A 39 11.85 5.24 -10.66
N ARG A 40 11.27 4.21 -11.29
CA ARG A 40 11.82 2.85 -11.31
C ARG A 40 13.26 2.81 -11.83
N ALA A 41 13.56 3.59 -12.87
CA ALA A 41 14.90 3.67 -13.46
C ALA A 41 15.99 4.28 -12.53
N GLN A 42 15.62 4.92 -11.41
CA GLN A 42 16.56 5.59 -10.51
C GLN A 42 17.01 4.74 -9.32
N CYS A 43 16.44 3.54 -9.14
CA CYS A 43 16.76 2.68 -8.02
C CYS A 43 16.82 1.21 -8.47
N ALA A 44 17.97 0.57 -8.31
CA ALA A 44 18.16 -0.84 -8.61
C ALA A 44 17.85 -1.75 -7.40
N ASP A 45 17.17 -1.23 -6.38
CA ASP A 45 16.82 -1.99 -5.18
C ASP A 45 15.71 -3.02 -5.48
N GLY A 46 16.04 -4.29 -5.32
CA GLY A 46 15.10 -5.39 -5.61
C GLY A 46 13.87 -5.39 -4.71
N GLN A 47 14.00 -4.90 -3.47
CA GLN A 47 12.89 -4.81 -2.52
C GLN A 47 11.88 -3.74 -2.97
N LEU A 48 12.35 -2.57 -3.42
CA LEU A 48 11.51 -1.54 -4.02
C LEU A 48 10.86 -2.01 -5.32
N ALA A 49 11.62 -2.62 -6.23
CA ALA A 49 11.10 -3.14 -7.50
C ALA A 49 9.97 -4.18 -7.29
N LEU A 50 10.13 -5.03 -6.28
CA LEU A 50 9.07 -5.94 -5.87
C LEU A 50 7.87 -5.19 -5.30
N ALA A 51 8.08 -4.30 -4.33
CA ALA A 51 6.98 -3.61 -3.66
C ALA A 51 6.16 -2.74 -4.62
N GLU A 52 6.79 -2.02 -5.54
CA GLU A 52 6.09 -1.11 -6.46
C GLU A 52 5.26 -1.86 -7.52
N SER A 53 5.70 -3.05 -7.93
CA SER A 53 4.98 -3.91 -8.89
C SER A 53 3.84 -4.74 -8.27
N GLN A 54 3.75 -4.77 -6.93
CA GLN A 54 2.61 -5.35 -6.22
C GLN A 54 1.44 -4.34 -6.23
N PRO A 55 0.23 -4.73 -6.66
CA PRO A 55 -0.88 -3.82 -6.97
C PRO A 55 -1.68 -3.38 -5.73
N SER A 56 -1.01 -3.07 -4.62
CA SER A 56 -1.67 -2.59 -3.41
C SER A 56 -2.46 -1.30 -3.66
N GLY A 57 -3.78 -1.36 -3.47
CA GLY A 57 -4.72 -0.27 -3.76
C GLY A 57 -5.14 -0.14 -5.24
N VAL A 58 -4.57 -0.96 -6.13
CA VAL A 58 -4.93 -1.00 -7.55
C VAL A 58 -6.13 -1.94 -7.74
N ARG A 59 -6.99 -1.58 -8.69
CA ARG A 59 -8.21 -2.34 -8.98
C ARG A 59 -8.71 -2.14 -10.40
N LEU A 60 -9.43 -3.14 -10.90
CA LEU A 60 -10.26 -2.97 -12.08
C LEU A 60 -11.58 -2.30 -11.66
N ALA A 61 -12.09 -1.36 -12.46
CA ALA A 61 -13.35 -0.65 -12.21
C ALA A 61 -14.16 -0.51 -13.51
N PHE A 62 -15.33 -1.13 -13.56
CA PHE A 62 -16.18 -1.15 -14.76
C PHE A 62 -17.66 -1.27 -14.42
N ARG A 63 -18.51 -0.84 -15.35
CA ARG A 63 -19.96 -0.98 -15.30
C ARG A 63 -20.41 -2.15 -16.17
N THR A 64 -21.30 -2.98 -15.65
CA THR A 64 -21.81 -4.15 -16.40
C THR A 64 -23.14 -4.67 -15.85
N ARG A 65 -23.82 -5.50 -16.65
CA ARG A 65 -24.94 -6.35 -16.20
C ARG A 65 -24.52 -7.80 -15.94
N ALA A 66 -23.24 -8.12 -16.08
CA ALA A 66 -22.70 -9.48 -16.00
C ALA A 66 -23.06 -10.16 -14.67
N THR A 67 -23.55 -11.41 -14.74
CA THR A 67 -23.80 -12.23 -13.55
C THR A 67 -22.61 -13.11 -13.19
N ALA A 68 -21.67 -13.26 -14.14
CA ALA A 68 -20.41 -13.95 -13.95
C ALA A 68 -19.24 -13.10 -14.49
N VAL A 69 -18.18 -13.02 -13.70
CA VAL A 69 -16.96 -12.27 -14.00
C VAL A 69 -15.76 -13.15 -13.71
N GLU A 70 -14.83 -13.21 -14.65
CA GLU A 70 -13.56 -13.90 -14.53
C GLU A 70 -12.41 -12.96 -14.87
N LEU A 71 -11.37 -12.97 -14.05
CA LEU A 71 -10.13 -12.26 -14.31
C LEU A 71 -9.00 -13.27 -14.40
N ASP A 72 -8.46 -13.43 -15.61
CA ASP A 72 -7.28 -14.26 -15.85
C ASP A 72 -6.04 -13.44 -15.48
N THR A 73 -5.17 -14.02 -14.65
CA THR A 73 -3.97 -13.37 -14.14
C THR A 73 -2.78 -14.32 -14.09
N LEU A 74 -1.58 -13.76 -14.14
CA LEU A 74 -0.35 -14.46 -13.82
C LEU A 74 0.28 -13.79 -12.58
N PRO A 75 -0.06 -14.25 -11.36
CA PRO A 75 0.56 -13.73 -10.16
C PRO A 75 2.00 -14.25 -10.01
N THR A 76 2.86 -13.50 -9.34
CA THR A 76 4.18 -13.93 -8.88
C THR A 76 4.20 -13.94 -7.36
N LYS A 77 4.33 -15.14 -6.79
CA LYS A 77 4.18 -15.42 -5.36
C LYS A 77 5.53 -15.57 -4.69
N ARG A 78 5.65 -15.10 -3.45
CA ARG A 78 6.89 -15.27 -2.66
C ARG A 78 6.87 -16.56 -1.85
N VAL A 79 7.92 -17.35 -2.02
CA VAL A 79 8.18 -18.54 -1.20
C VAL A 79 9.52 -18.35 -0.51
N HIS A 80 9.57 -18.55 0.81
CA HIS A 80 10.82 -18.47 1.57
C HIS A 80 11.33 -19.89 1.79
N ASN A 81 12.61 -20.12 1.49
CA ASN A 81 13.20 -21.44 1.65
C ASN A 81 13.16 -21.86 3.13
N GLY A 82 12.66 -23.06 3.42
CA GLY A 82 12.52 -23.58 4.79
C GLY A 82 11.32 -23.01 5.59
N ALA A 83 10.49 -22.15 5.01
CA ALA A 83 9.24 -21.69 5.62
C ALA A 83 8.02 -22.38 4.98
N PRO A 84 6.90 -22.52 5.72
CA PRO A 84 5.61 -22.90 5.13
C PRO A 84 5.20 -21.97 3.98
N PRO A 85 4.47 -22.50 2.97
CA PRO A 85 3.89 -21.66 1.92
C PRO A 85 3.02 -20.56 2.52
N ARG A 86 3.11 -19.35 1.95
CA ARG A 86 2.17 -18.28 2.29
C ARG A 86 0.82 -18.55 1.60
N PRO A 87 -0.30 -18.10 2.20
CA PRO A 87 -1.58 -18.11 1.52
C PRO A 87 -1.52 -17.35 0.20
N ASP A 88 -2.31 -17.81 -0.78
CA ASP A 88 -2.48 -17.11 -2.04
C ASP A 88 -3.06 -15.70 -1.84
N GLY A 89 -2.68 -14.79 -2.72
CA GLY A 89 -3.25 -13.45 -2.81
C GLY A 89 -4.76 -13.50 -3.04
N LEU A 90 -5.46 -12.62 -2.32
CA LEU A 90 -6.91 -12.47 -2.44
C LEU A 90 -7.26 -11.36 -3.42
N TYR A 91 -8.35 -11.57 -4.15
CA TYR A 91 -9.04 -10.61 -4.99
C TYR A 91 -10.37 -10.30 -4.33
N ASP A 92 -10.59 -9.05 -3.93
CA ASP A 92 -11.86 -8.64 -3.32
C ASP A 92 -12.77 -8.02 -4.39
N LEU A 93 -14.01 -8.49 -4.46
CA LEU A 93 -15.03 -7.96 -5.35
C LEU A 93 -15.94 -6.99 -4.57
N LEU A 94 -16.08 -5.78 -5.09
CA LEU A 94 -17.13 -4.85 -4.68
C LEU A 94 -18.17 -4.68 -5.80
N VAL A 95 -19.44 -4.64 -5.42
CA VAL A 95 -20.57 -4.25 -6.26
C VAL A 95 -21.22 -3.02 -5.66
N ASP A 96 -21.29 -1.92 -6.41
CA ASP A 96 -21.82 -0.63 -5.97
C ASP A 96 -21.22 -0.19 -4.61
N GLY A 97 -19.90 -0.37 -4.48
CA GLY A 97 -19.12 -0.06 -3.27
C GLY A 97 -19.29 -1.02 -2.09
N ARG A 98 -20.04 -2.11 -2.23
CA ARG A 98 -20.28 -3.10 -1.17
C ARG A 98 -19.56 -4.43 -1.43
N PRO A 99 -18.98 -5.09 -0.42
CA PRO A 99 -18.39 -6.42 -0.59
C PRO A 99 -19.37 -7.42 -1.20
N ALA A 100 -18.95 -8.10 -2.26
CA ALA A 100 -19.78 -9.02 -3.05
C ALA A 100 -19.11 -10.38 -3.31
N GLY A 101 -17.85 -10.56 -2.91
CA GLY A 101 -17.17 -11.84 -3.00
C GLY A 101 -15.66 -11.72 -2.84
N GLN A 102 -15.00 -12.86 -2.71
CA GLN A 102 -13.54 -12.97 -2.74
C GLN A 102 -13.15 -14.17 -3.59
N ALA A 103 -12.01 -14.07 -4.26
CA ALA A 103 -11.40 -15.17 -5.01
C ALA A 103 -9.89 -15.18 -4.78
N SER A 104 -9.24 -16.28 -5.14
CA SER A 104 -7.78 -16.39 -5.21
C SER A 104 -7.39 -17.09 -6.50
N VAL A 105 -6.10 -16.99 -6.87
CA VAL A 105 -5.54 -17.66 -8.05
C VAL A 105 -4.43 -18.58 -7.57
N THR A 106 -4.60 -19.89 -7.74
CA THR A 106 -3.64 -20.90 -7.25
C THR A 106 -2.42 -21.06 -8.15
N GLY A 107 -2.56 -20.80 -9.46
CA GLY A 107 -1.45 -20.75 -10.42
C GLY A 107 -0.50 -19.57 -10.18
N GLY A 108 0.43 -19.35 -11.11
CA GLY A 108 1.37 -18.23 -11.07
C GLY A 108 2.84 -18.62 -11.04
N ASN A 109 3.68 -17.63 -11.25
CA ASN A 109 5.12 -17.71 -11.02
C ASN A 109 5.41 -17.79 -9.52
N THR A 110 6.56 -18.36 -9.18
CA THR A 110 7.11 -18.32 -7.81
C THR A 110 8.44 -17.60 -7.80
N LEU A 111 8.62 -16.69 -6.86
CA LEU A 111 9.91 -16.11 -6.49
C LEU A 111 10.39 -16.82 -5.21
N LEU A 112 11.31 -17.77 -5.36
CA LEU A 112 11.93 -18.47 -4.25
C LEU A 112 13.03 -17.60 -3.66
N VAL A 113 12.86 -17.19 -2.41
CA VAL A 113 13.78 -16.31 -1.68
C VAL A 113 14.52 -17.12 -0.61
N ASP A 114 15.84 -17.06 -0.65
CA ASP A 114 16.70 -17.54 0.43
C ASP A 114 17.04 -16.34 1.33
N MET A 115 16.44 -16.32 2.52
CA MET A 115 16.62 -15.22 3.47
C MET A 115 18.01 -15.19 4.12
N ALA A 116 18.77 -16.29 4.07
CA ALA A 116 20.13 -16.35 4.62
C ALA A 116 21.16 -15.80 3.63
N THR A 117 20.97 -16.05 2.33
CA THR A 117 21.89 -15.57 1.29
C THR A 117 21.42 -14.29 0.59
N GLY A 118 20.15 -13.92 0.74
CA GLY A 118 19.52 -12.82 0.02
C GLY A 118 19.26 -13.11 -1.46
N SER A 119 19.45 -14.36 -1.91
CA SER A 119 19.22 -14.75 -3.30
C SER A 119 17.74 -14.97 -3.61
N ALA A 120 17.35 -14.73 -4.86
CA ALA A 120 16.00 -14.96 -5.35
C ALA A 120 16.02 -15.62 -6.72
N GLU A 121 15.18 -16.65 -6.90
CA GLU A 121 15.01 -17.40 -8.16
C GLU A 121 13.56 -17.32 -8.62
N LYS A 122 13.31 -16.87 -9.85
CA LYS A 122 11.97 -16.88 -10.45
C LYS A 122 11.73 -18.21 -11.17
N ARG A 123 10.66 -18.90 -10.79
CA ARG A 123 10.18 -20.13 -11.44
C ARG A 123 8.85 -19.84 -12.14
N PRO A 124 8.78 -20.01 -13.47
CA PRO A 124 7.54 -19.81 -14.21
C PRO A 124 6.43 -20.78 -13.80
N GLY A 125 5.18 -20.33 -13.87
CA GLY A 125 4.01 -21.20 -13.70
C GLY A 125 2.86 -20.74 -14.59
N PRO A 126 1.77 -21.53 -14.67
CA PRO A 126 0.64 -21.20 -15.53
C PRO A 126 -0.16 -20.02 -14.96
N ALA A 127 -0.76 -19.22 -15.85
CA ALA A 127 -1.80 -18.28 -15.46
C ALA A 127 -3.01 -19.02 -14.86
N GLY A 128 -3.80 -18.32 -14.06
CA GLY A 128 -5.03 -18.84 -13.49
C GLY A 128 -6.12 -17.77 -13.41
N THR A 129 -7.28 -18.15 -12.91
CA THR A 129 -8.48 -17.31 -12.99
C THR A 129 -9.11 -17.05 -11.63
N ALA A 130 -9.30 -15.78 -11.30
CA ALA A 130 -10.19 -15.37 -10.23
C ALA A 130 -11.63 -15.32 -10.77
N ARG A 131 -12.54 -16.11 -10.18
CA ARG A 131 -13.93 -16.25 -10.67
C ARG A 131 -14.93 -15.75 -9.63
N PHE A 132 -15.88 -14.94 -10.10
CA PHE A 132 -17.03 -14.46 -9.34
C PHE A 132 -18.31 -14.80 -10.10
N ASN A 133 -19.22 -15.55 -9.47
CA ASN A 133 -20.49 -15.98 -10.06
C ASN A 133 -21.67 -15.52 -9.20
N GLY A 134 -22.88 -15.55 -9.75
CA GLY A 134 -24.10 -15.28 -9.00
C GLY A 134 -24.27 -13.79 -8.66
N LEU A 135 -23.66 -12.91 -9.45
CA LEU A 135 -23.81 -11.46 -9.27
C LEU A 135 -25.21 -11.01 -9.76
N PRO A 136 -25.76 -9.89 -9.22
CA PRO A 136 -27.05 -9.38 -9.66
C PRO A 136 -27.05 -9.01 -11.16
N GLY A 137 -28.08 -9.41 -11.93
CA GLY A 137 -28.17 -9.12 -13.38
C GLY A 137 -28.57 -7.68 -13.77
N GLY A 138 -28.73 -6.80 -12.78
CA GLY A 138 -28.93 -5.36 -12.99
C GLY A 138 -27.63 -4.66 -13.45
N VAL A 139 -27.78 -3.44 -13.99
CA VAL A 139 -26.62 -2.56 -14.22
C VAL A 139 -26.03 -2.21 -12.86
N LYS A 140 -24.73 -2.40 -12.71
CA LYS A 140 -23.99 -2.18 -11.48
C LYS A 140 -22.56 -1.77 -11.78
N ASP A 141 -21.94 -1.11 -10.80
CA ASP A 141 -20.52 -0.78 -10.82
C ASP A 141 -19.76 -1.89 -10.08
N VAL A 142 -18.72 -2.43 -10.73
CA VAL A 142 -17.89 -3.52 -10.22
C VAL A 142 -16.48 -3.01 -10.01
N GLU A 143 -15.93 -3.23 -8.81
CA GLU A 143 -14.50 -3.08 -8.53
C GLU A 143 -13.89 -4.44 -8.16
N ILE A 144 -12.77 -4.82 -8.79
CA ILE A 144 -11.96 -5.99 -8.41
C ILE A 144 -10.63 -5.47 -7.85
N TRP A 145 -10.49 -5.49 -6.52
CA TRP A 145 -9.28 -5.08 -5.84
C TRP A 145 -8.23 -6.18 -5.90
N LEU A 146 -7.03 -5.82 -6.39
CA LEU A 146 -5.95 -6.75 -6.67
C LEU A 146 -5.14 -7.11 -5.40
N PRO A 147 -4.51 -8.29 -5.35
CA PRO A 147 -3.76 -8.74 -4.18
C PRO A 147 -2.59 -7.81 -3.89
N HIS A 148 -2.56 -7.23 -2.68
CA HIS A 148 -1.49 -6.32 -2.28
C HIS A 148 -0.13 -7.03 -2.08
N ASN A 149 -0.10 -8.36 -2.00
CA ASN A 149 1.07 -9.14 -1.56
C ASN A 149 1.73 -9.97 -2.68
N GLU A 150 1.23 -9.88 -3.92
CA GLU A 150 1.70 -10.60 -5.11
C GLU A 150 1.88 -9.61 -6.27
N THR A 151 2.92 -9.77 -7.09
CA THR A 151 2.98 -9.03 -8.36
C THR A 151 1.99 -9.69 -9.32
N THR A 152 1.09 -8.93 -9.95
CA THR A 152 -0.01 -9.53 -10.75
C THR A 152 -0.04 -8.99 -12.15
N GLU A 153 0.31 -9.83 -13.13
CA GLU A 153 0.06 -9.53 -14.54
C GLU A 153 -1.41 -9.83 -14.88
N LEU A 154 -2.09 -8.88 -15.51
CA LEU A 154 -3.50 -8.95 -15.90
C LEU A 154 -3.60 -9.43 -17.35
N VAL A 155 -4.16 -10.62 -17.55
CA VAL A 155 -4.18 -11.30 -18.85
C VAL A 155 -5.45 -10.97 -19.62
N ALA A 156 -6.62 -11.24 -19.04
CA ALA A 156 -7.91 -11.00 -19.70
C ALA A 156 -9.06 -10.85 -18.69
N LEU A 157 -10.04 -10.01 -19.02
CA LEU A 157 -11.32 -9.93 -18.31
C LEU A 157 -12.39 -10.65 -19.12
N ARG A 158 -13.03 -11.67 -18.56
CA ARG A 158 -14.11 -12.44 -19.20
C ARG A 158 -15.41 -12.24 -18.44
N THR A 159 -16.48 -11.96 -19.15
CA THR A 159 -17.81 -11.66 -18.58
C THR A 159 -18.93 -12.23 -19.43
N ASP A 160 -20.10 -12.51 -18.85
CA ASP A 160 -21.29 -12.97 -19.57
C ASP A 160 -22.18 -11.81 -20.09
N ALA A 161 -21.75 -10.56 -19.92
CA ALA A 161 -22.36 -9.37 -20.49
C ALA A 161 -21.29 -8.28 -20.73
N PRO A 162 -21.52 -7.33 -21.68
CA PRO A 162 -20.53 -6.30 -21.98
C PRO A 162 -20.09 -5.48 -20.76
N VAL A 163 -18.86 -4.98 -20.82
CA VAL A 163 -18.28 -4.10 -19.80
C VAL A 163 -17.98 -2.74 -20.41
N GLU A 164 -18.19 -1.69 -19.63
CA GLU A 164 -17.82 -0.32 -19.95
C GLU A 164 -16.90 0.21 -18.85
N PRO A 165 -15.83 0.96 -19.17
CA PRO A 165 -15.02 1.62 -18.16
C PRO A 165 -15.88 2.47 -17.23
N LEU A 166 -15.65 2.36 -15.92
CA LEU A 166 -16.37 3.19 -14.96
C LEU A 166 -15.90 4.65 -15.14
N PRO A 167 -16.77 5.64 -15.38
CA PRO A 167 -16.33 7.03 -15.51
C PRO A 167 -15.56 7.51 -14.27
N ALA A 168 -14.65 8.46 -14.43
CA ALA A 168 -14.09 9.18 -13.29
C ALA A 168 -15.24 9.86 -12.54
N GLY A 169 -15.52 9.41 -11.32
CA GLY A 169 -16.58 9.98 -10.48
C GLY A 169 -16.11 11.24 -9.74
N ASP A 170 -17.01 11.85 -8.98
CA ASP A 170 -16.73 13.08 -8.21
C ASP A 170 -15.93 12.84 -6.92
N ARG A 171 -15.41 11.62 -6.71
CA ARG A 171 -14.61 11.30 -5.53
C ARG A 171 -13.27 12.01 -5.62
N ARG A 172 -12.93 12.76 -4.57
CA ARG A 172 -11.59 13.33 -4.39
C ARG A 172 -10.55 12.22 -4.39
N VAL A 173 -9.42 12.44 -5.06
CA VAL A 173 -8.28 11.54 -5.11
C VAL A 173 -7.38 11.76 -3.89
N TRP A 174 -7.24 10.71 -3.09
CA TRP A 174 -6.29 10.65 -1.99
C TRP A 174 -5.04 9.88 -2.38
N LEU A 175 -3.93 10.60 -2.47
CA LEU A 175 -2.60 10.06 -2.73
C LEU A 175 -1.86 9.81 -1.40
N HIS A 176 -1.63 8.55 -1.08
CA HIS A 176 -0.97 8.15 0.16
C HIS A 176 0.41 7.56 -0.10
N HIS A 177 1.46 8.06 0.55
CA HIS A 177 2.78 7.44 0.59
C HIS A 177 3.08 6.89 1.98
N GLY A 178 3.69 5.71 2.07
CA GLY A 178 4.12 5.13 3.34
C GLY A 178 4.89 3.82 3.18
N SER A 179 5.05 3.10 4.29
CA SER A 179 5.87 1.88 4.38
C SER A 179 5.09 0.60 4.09
N SER A 180 5.62 -0.55 4.50
CA SER A 180 4.96 -1.87 4.49
C SER A 180 3.60 -1.88 5.19
N ILE A 181 3.45 -1.08 6.26
CA ILE A 181 2.18 -0.94 6.96
C ILE A 181 1.14 -0.29 6.03
N SER A 182 1.50 0.74 5.26
CA SER A 182 0.58 1.33 4.27
C SER A 182 0.41 0.47 3.03
N HIS A 183 1.41 -0.34 2.70
CA HIS A 183 1.32 -1.33 1.64
C HIS A 183 0.27 -2.41 1.94
N GLY A 184 0.04 -2.73 3.21
CA GLY A 184 -0.94 -3.74 3.62
C GLY A 184 -0.32 -5.02 4.18
N SER A 185 0.96 -5.03 4.55
CA SER A 185 1.59 -6.18 5.21
C SER A 185 0.73 -6.67 6.38
N ASP A 186 0.35 -7.95 6.33
CA ASP A 186 -0.48 -8.65 7.33
C ASP A 186 -1.95 -8.15 7.43
N ALA A 187 -2.41 -7.36 6.48
CA ALA A 187 -3.84 -7.11 6.28
C ALA A 187 -4.56 -8.38 5.80
N ALA A 188 -5.83 -8.55 6.18
CA ALA A 188 -6.60 -9.74 5.83
C ALA A 188 -6.89 -9.85 4.33
N SER A 189 -7.03 -8.73 3.62
CA SER A 189 -7.39 -8.68 2.19
C SER A 189 -7.11 -7.30 1.58
N PRO A 190 -7.15 -7.14 0.23
CA PRO A 190 -6.92 -5.85 -0.43
C PRO A 190 -7.77 -4.69 0.09
N THR A 191 -9.08 -4.89 0.27
CA THR A 191 -10.01 -3.83 0.72
C THR A 191 -9.92 -3.54 2.22
N THR A 192 -9.18 -4.36 2.98
CA THR A 192 -9.00 -4.22 4.44
C THR A 192 -7.61 -3.73 4.82
N THR A 193 -6.73 -3.46 3.85
CA THR A 193 -5.54 -2.64 4.10
C THR A 193 -5.99 -1.30 4.69
N TRP A 194 -5.21 -0.74 5.63
CA TRP A 194 -5.71 0.43 6.38
C TRP A 194 -5.97 1.64 5.47
N PRO A 195 -5.20 1.91 4.39
CA PRO A 195 -5.54 2.99 3.47
C PRO A 195 -6.80 2.68 2.65
N ALA A 196 -7.00 1.44 2.19
CA ALA A 196 -8.20 1.07 1.44
C ALA A 196 -9.47 1.21 2.29
N LEU A 197 -9.43 0.72 3.54
CA LEU A 197 -10.52 0.87 4.49
C LEU A 197 -10.79 2.35 4.80
N ALA A 198 -9.75 3.13 5.09
CA ALA A 198 -9.89 4.56 5.37
C ALA A 198 -10.46 5.33 4.17
N ALA A 199 -10.05 4.99 2.94
CA ALA A 199 -10.54 5.60 1.72
C ALA A 199 -12.02 5.30 1.49
N SER A 200 -12.44 4.05 1.73
CA SER A 200 -13.84 3.63 1.66
C SER A 200 -14.71 4.41 2.66
N LEU A 201 -14.27 4.50 3.92
CA LEU A 201 -14.97 5.27 4.96
C LEU A 201 -14.98 6.78 4.69
N GLY A 202 -13.93 7.32 4.08
CA GLY A 202 -13.79 8.72 3.70
C GLY A 202 -14.51 9.11 2.41
N GLY A 203 -14.97 8.14 1.62
CA GLY A 203 -15.58 8.37 0.31
C GLY A 203 -14.61 8.99 -0.71
N VAL A 204 -13.34 8.59 -0.67
CA VAL A 204 -12.27 9.09 -1.55
C VAL A 204 -11.70 8.00 -2.44
N GLU A 205 -11.11 8.41 -3.57
CA GLU A 205 -10.43 7.55 -4.53
C GLU A 205 -8.98 7.35 -4.10
N LEU A 206 -8.54 6.13 -3.79
CA LEU A 206 -7.20 5.85 -3.29
C LEU A 206 -6.19 5.66 -4.42
N ILE A 207 -5.06 6.36 -4.33
CA ILE A 207 -3.79 5.98 -4.96
C ILE A 207 -2.80 5.65 -3.83
N ASN A 208 -2.45 4.37 -3.70
CA ASN A 208 -1.59 3.91 -2.60
C ASN A 208 -0.15 3.71 -3.07
N LEU A 209 0.75 4.61 -2.64
CA LEU A 209 2.20 4.49 -2.75
C LEU A 209 2.83 4.02 -1.42
N GLY A 210 2.16 3.09 -0.74
CA GLY A 210 2.76 2.28 0.33
C GLY A 210 3.81 1.34 -0.25
N LEU A 211 5.09 1.58 0.03
CA LEU A 211 6.22 0.84 -0.55
C LEU A 211 6.89 0.05 0.58
N GLY A 212 6.65 -1.26 0.62
CA GLY A 212 7.18 -2.14 1.66
C GLY A 212 8.71 -2.11 1.72
N GLY A 213 9.27 -1.58 2.80
CA GLY A 213 10.72 -1.40 2.99
C GLY A 213 11.31 -0.19 2.27
N GLY A 214 10.56 0.45 1.36
CA GLY A 214 11.04 1.50 0.46
C GLY A 214 10.60 2.92 0.81
N ALA A 215 10.00 3.17 1.97
CA ALA A 215 9.63 4.53 2.39
C ALA A 215 10.82 5.30 2.97
N LEU A 216 11.82 5.60 2.12
CA LEU A 216 13.16 6.04 2.54
C LEU A 216 13.45 7.53 2.29
N LEU A 217 12.41 8.33 2.02
CA LEU A 217 12.52 9.75 1.59
C LEU A 217 13.25 9.92 0.25
N ASP A 218 13.10 8.94 -0.64
CA ASP A 218 13.71 8.98 -1.96
C ASP A 218 13.22 10.19 -2.78
N PRO A 219 14.15 10.96 -3.39
CA PRO A 219 13.77 12.10 -4.24
C PRO A 219 12.93 11.69 -5.46
N PHE A 220 13.12 10.47 -5.99
CA PHE A 220 12.30 9.99 -7.11
C PHE A 220 10.85 9.70 -6.69
N THR A 221 10.62 9.29 -5.45
CA THR A 221 9.27 9.08 -4.89
C THR A 221 8.60 10.43 -4.61
N ALA A 222 9.34 11.41 -4.09
CA ALA A 222 8.84 12.78 -3.97
C ALA A 222 8.42 13.37 -5.33
N ARG A 223 9.22 13.17 -6.39
CA ARG A 223 8.83 13.58 -7.76
C ARG A 223 7.64 12.79 -8.32
N ALA A 224 7.49 11.52 -7.96
CA ALA A 224 6.30 10.75 -8.31
C ALA A 224 5.05 11.35 -7.66
N LEU A 225 5.12 11.70 -6.36
CA LEU A 225 4.04 12.39 -5.65
C LEU A 225 3.72 13.76 -6.26
N ARG A 226 4.76 14.55 -6.56
CA ARG A 226 4.65 15.86 -7.20
C ARG A 226 3.86 15.82 -8.51
N ASP A 227 4.14 14.83 -9.36
CA ASP A 227 3.57 14.78 -10.72
C ASP A 227 2.29 13.93 -10.81
N THR A 228 1.88 13.29 -9.72
CA THR A 228 0.62 12.52 -9.66
C THR A 228 -0.53 13.44 -9.24
N PRO A 229 -1.60 13.59 -10.04
CA PRO A 229 -2.77 14.37 -9.67
C PRO A 229 -3.41 13.85 -8.38
N ALA A 230 -3.71 14.75 -7.44
CA ALA A 230 -4.31 14.42 -6.15
C ALA A 230 -5.06 15.63 -5.57
N ASP A 231 -6.19 15.36 -4.92
CA ASP A 231 -6.95 16.36 -4.17
C ASP A 231 -6.55 16.40 -2.69
N LEU A 232 -5.97 15.29 -2.20
CA LEU A 232 -5.55 15.10 -0.82
C LEU A 232 -4.24 14.29 -0.83
N ILE A 233 -3.24 14.71 -0.07
CA ILE A 233 -1.96 14.00 0.01
C ILE A 233 -1.63 13.69 1.45
N SER A 234 -1.18 12.46 1.71
CA SER A 234 -0.56 12.12 2.99
C SER A 234 0.76 11.40 2.81
N VAL A 235 1.73 11.74 3.64
CA VAL A 235 3.07 11.13 3.63
C VAL A 235 3.36 10.59 5.02
N LYS A 236 3.41 9.26 5.14
CA LYS A 236 3.79 8.57 6.37
C LYS A 236 5.28 8.27 6.37
N ILE A 237 6.03 8.86 7.30
CA ILE A 237 7.51 8.85 7.30
C ILE A 237 8.01 8.21 8.59
N GLY A 238 8.94 7.25 8.50
CA GLY A 238 9.85 6.95 9.61
C GLY A 238 10.32 5.51 9.75
N ILE A 239 9.41 4.53 9.86
CA ILE A 239 9.81 3.15 10.24
C ILE A 239 10.90 2.56 9.34
N ASN A 240 10.84 2.77 8.02
CA ASN A 240 11.88 2.23 7.13
C ASN A 240 13.23 2.95 7.25
N LEU A 241 13.25 4.23 7.66
CA LEU A 241 14.50 4.96 7.94
C LEU A 241 15.21 4.39 9.16
N VAL A 242 14.45 3.98 10.18
CA VAL A 242 15.00 3.33 11.38
C VAL A 242 15.40 1.89 11.05
N ASN A 243 14.54 1.11 10.40
CA ASN A 243 14.80 -0.29 10.11
C ASN A 243 16.10 -0.51 9.33
N THR A 244 16.49 0.43 8.46
CA THR A 244 17.70 0.32 7.63
C THR A 244 18.90 1.08 8.21
N ASP A 245 18.75 1.75 9.36
CA ASP A 245 19.73 2.69 9.91
C ASP A 245 20.21 3.73 8.86
N LEU A 246 19.29 4.19 8.00
CA LEU A 246 19.64 4.87 6.74
C LEU A 246 20.45 6.15 6.94
N MET A 247 20.10 6.93 7.97
CA MET A 247 20.64 8.27 8.15
C MET A 247 20.65 8.67 9.63
N ARG A 248 21.39 9.74 9.91
CA ARG A 248 21.45 10.37 11.23
C ARG A 248 20.52 11.58 11.28
N LEU A 249 20.17 12.01 12.49
CA LEU A 249 19.29 13.14 12.78
C LEU A 249 19.66 14.41 11.99
N ARG A 250 20.96 14.70 11.84
CA ARG A 250 21.45 15.84 11.08
C ARG A 250 21.04 15.83 9.60
N ALA A 251 20.89 14.65 8.99
CA ALA A 251 20.47 14.52 7.60
C ALA A 251 18.94 14.41 7.47
N PHE A 252 18.26 13.89 8.50
CA PHE A 252 16.82 13.66 8.51
C PHE A 252 16.00 14.93 8.27
N GLY A 253 16.23 15.99 9.06
CA GLY A 253 15.47 17.24 8.93
C GLY A 253 15.51 17.82 7.50
N PRO A 254 16.70 18.10 6.93
CA PRO A 254 16.83 18.58 5.56
C PRO A 254 16.22 17.64 4.50
N ALA A 255 16.32 16.32 4.67
CA ALA A 255 15.71 15.36 3.76
C ALA A 255 14.18 15.45 3.76
N VAL A 256 13.55 15.59 4.94
CA VAL A 256 12.11 15.81 5.06
C VAL A 256 11.71 17.14 4.41
N HIS A 257 12.46 18.22 4.64
CA HIS A 257 12.20 19.50 3.98
C HIS A 257 12.22 19.37 2.46
N GLY A 258 13.30 18.83 1.87
CA GLY A 258 13.40 18.66 0.43
C GLY A 258 12.33 17.75 -0.16
N PHE A 259 11.93 16.69 0.56
CA PHE A 259 10.84 15.83 0.15
C PHE A 259 9.50 16.59 0.08
N LEU A 260 9.16 17.34 1.14
CA LEU A 260 7.93 18.13 1.20
C LEU A 260 7.93 19.29 0.19
N ASP A 261 9.07 19.95 -0.01
CA ASP A 261 9.23 21.03 -0.98
C ASP A 261 8.99 20.52 -2.40
N THR A 262 9.57 19.36 -2.74
CA THR A 262 9.33 18.71 -4.04
C THR A 262 7.85 18.37 -4.24
N VAL A 263 7.15 17.87 -3.21
CA VAL A 263 5.70 17.63 -3.31
C VAL A 263 4.95 18.94 -3.54
N ARG A 264 5.31 20.01 -2.82
CA ARG A 264 4.69 21.34 -2.94
C ARG A 264 4.90 22.03 -4.28
N GLU A 265 6.00 21.75 -4.98
CA GLU A 265 6.23 22.25 -6.35
C GLU A 265 5.10 21.84 -7.31
N GLY A 266 4.51 20.65 -7.13
CA GLY A 266 3.41 20.14 -7.94
C GLY A 266 2.04 20.40 -7.31
N HIS A 267 1.99 20.55 -5.98
CA HIS A 267 0.77 20.66 -5.20
C HIS A 267 0.79 21.85 -4.23
N PRO A 268 0.78 23.12 -4.72
CA PRO A 268 1.02 24.28 -3.88
C PRO A 268 -0.01 24.49 -2.76
N THR A 269 -1.27 24.10 -3.00
CA THR A 269 -2.40 24.36 -2.09
C THR A 269 -3.15 23.11 -1.63
N VAL A 270 -2.80 21.93 -2.15
CA VAL A 270 -3.47 20.67 -1.78
C VAL A 270 -3.26 20.38 -0.29
N PRO A 271 -4.27 19.95 0.47
CA PRO A 271 -4.07 19.48 1.85
C PRO A 271 -2.99 18.39 1.91
N LEU A 272 -1.94 18.63 2.69
CA LEU A 272 -0.80 17.71 2.87
C LEU A 272 -0.68 17.31 4.34
N LEU A 273 -0.93 16.04 4.61
CA LEU A 273 -0.87 15.47 5.95
C LEU A 273 0.42 14.66 6.14
N VAL A 274 1.32 15.14 6.98
CA VAL A 274 2.47 14.38 7.44
C VAL A 274 2.04 13.48 8.59
N VAL A 275 2.18 12.18 8.42
CA VAL A 275 1.84 11.18 9.44
C VAL A 275 3.13 10.61 10.00
N SER A 276 3.34 10.76 11.30
CA SER A 276 4.51 10.17 11.95
C SER A 276 4.32 8.65 12.16
N PRO A 277 5.36 7.90 12.54
CA PRO A 277 5.25 6.45 12.73
C PRO A 277 4.19 6.07 13.76
N VAL A 278 3.49 4.97 13.51
CA VAL A 278 2.73 4.28 14.57
C VAL A 278 3.70 3.66 15.56
N LEU A 279 3.22 3.31 16.75
CA LEU A 279 4.05 2.63 17.75
C LEU A 279 4.63 1.32 17.18
N CYS A 280 5.93 1.12 17.35
CA CYS A 280 6.58 -0.17 17.15
C CYS A 280 7.58 -0.39 18.30
N PRO A 281 7.24 -1.25 19.29
CA PRO A 281 7.99 -1.34 20.55
C PRO A 281 9.50 -1.54 20.38
N ILE A 282 9.93 -2.35 19.41
CA ILE A 282 11.35 -2.65 19.18
C ILE A 282 12.16 -1.42 18.72
N HIS A 283 11.51 -0.35 18.24
CA HIS A 283 12.14 0.84 17.69
C HIS A 283 11.76 2.16 18.37
N GLU A 284 10.99 2.14 19.47
CA GLU A 284 10.64 3.35 20.21
C GLU A 284 11.89 4.06 20.75
N ASP A 285 12.77 3.29 21.39
CA ASP A 285 13.98 3.79 22.05
C ASP A 285 15.28 3.10 21.58
N THR A 286 15.17 2.13 20.66
CA THR A 286 16.30 1.40 20.10
C THR A 286 16.42 1.68 18.59
N PRO A 287 17.56 2.19 18.10
CA PRO A 287 17.75 2.42 16.68
C PRO A 287 17.88 1.09 15.90
N GLY A 288 17.85 1.17 14.58
CA GLY A 288 18.14 0.02 13.73
C GLY A 288 19.63 -0.31 13.62
N PRO A 289 19.98 -1.24 12.72
CA PRO A 289 19.06 -1.87 11.76
C PRO A 289 18.12 -2.89 12.43
N SER A 290 16.99 -3.18 11.79
CA SER A 290 16.17 -4.35 12.11
C SER A 290 16.81 -5.59 11.46
N ALA A 291 16.71 -6.73 12.13
CA ALA A 291 17.09 -8.02 11.56
C ALA A 291 15.96 -9.04 11.69
N PRO A 292 15.84 -9.97 10.73
CA PRO A 292 14.99 -11.15 10.87
C PRO A 292 15.32 -11.95 12.13
N ASP A 293 14.28 -12.43 12.79
CA ASP A 293 14.34 -13.44 13.84
C ASP A 293 13.71 -14.73 13.31
N PHE A 294 14.58 -15.73 13.07
CA PHE A 294 14.20 -17.03 12.51
C PHE A 294 13.86 -18.08 13.59
N SER A 295 13.88 -17.72 14.88
CA SER A 295 13.67 -18.65 16.00
C SER A 295 12.36 -19.45 15.90
N ARG A 296 11.34 -18.89 15.23
CA ARG A 296 10.02 -19.52 15.02
C ARG A 296 9.65 -19.71 13.55
N LEU A 297 10.64 -19.67 12.64
CA LEU A 297 10.38 -19.79 11.19
C LEU A 297 9.73 -21.13 10.82
N ALA A 298 10.11 -22.22 11.50
CA ALA A 298 9.53 -23.54 11.30
C ALA A 298 8.03 -23.61 11.66
N GLU A 299 7.54 -22.71 12.51
CA GLU A 299 6.11 -22.53 12.82
C GLU A 299 5.40 -21.61 11.81
N GLY A 300 6.10 -21.15 10.77
CA GLY A 300 5.60 -20.15 9.83
C GLY A 300 5.64 -18.72 10.36
N LYS A 301 6.31 -18.48 11.49
CA LYS A 301 6.37 -17.16 12.14
C LYS A 301 7.76 -16.55 11.96
N LEU A 302 7.84 -15.57 11.08
CA LEU A 302 9.01 -14.69 10.99
C LEU A 302 8.83 -13.55 11.99
N GLY A 303 9.83 -13.31 12.84
CA GLY A 303 9.86 -12.14 13.72
C GLY A 303 10.92 -11.13 13.25
N PHE A 304 10.93 -9.97 13.91
CA PHE A 304 11.96 -8.95 13.75
C PHE A 304 12.49 -8.49 15.11
N ARG A 305 13.76 -8.09 15.14
CA ARG A 305 14.40 -7.48 16.30
C ARG A 305 15.25 -6.29 15.89
N ALA A 306 15.36 -5.30 16.77
CA ALA A 306 16.32 -4.20 16.61
C ALA A 306 17.72 -4.67 17.02
N LEU A 307 18.74 -4.32 16.23
CA LEU A 307 20.15 -4.63 16.52
C LEU A 307 20.95 -3.42 17.03
N GLY A 308 20.38 -2.22 16.99
CA GLY A 308 21.07 -1.00 17.40
C GLY A 308 21.24 -0.90 18.91
N ASP A 309 22.20 -0.07 19.34
CA ASP A 309 22.40 0.27 20.74
C ASP A 309 21.65 1.57 21.08
N PRO A 310 20.74 1.58 22.07
CA PRO A 310 20.04 2.79 22.52
C PRO A 310 20.96 3.98 22.85
N ALA A 311 22.19 3.72 23.32
CA ALA A 311 23.16 4.78 23.64
C ALA A 311 23.58 5.59 22.39
N GLU A 312 23.52 4.99 21.20
CA GLU A 312 23.91 5.64 19.94
C GLU A 312 22.92 6.74 19.51
N ARG A 313 21.77 6.89 20.18
CA ARG A 313 20.88 8.05 20.01
C ARG A 313 21.62 9.36 20.26
N ALA A 314 22.55 9.38 21.22
CA ALA A 314 23.39 10.56 21.51
C ALA A 314 24.28 10.94 20.31
N ALA A 315 24.65 9.98 19.46
CA ALA A 315 25.37 10.20 18.22
C ALA A 315 24.44 10.49 17.02
N GLY A 316 23.14 10.69 17.27
CA GLY A 316 22.16 11.06 16.25
C GLY A 316 21.57 9.88 15.49
N LYS A 317 21.67 8.63 15.97
CA LYS A 317 20.86 7.54 15.42
C LYS A 317 19.37 7.82 15.65
N LEU A 318 18.56 7.42 14.67
CA LEU A 318 17.12 7.65 14.70
C LEU A 318 16.40 6.52 15.44
N THR A 319 15.48 6.90 16.32
CA THR A 319 14.42 6.02 16.85
C THR A 319 13.06 6.57 16.43
N LEU A 320 11.98 5.82 16.62
CA LEU A 320 10.64 6.32 16.27
C LEU A 320 10.24 7.52 17.14
N ARG A 321 10.65 7.55 18.40
CA ARG A 321 10.44 8.71 19.28
C ARG A 321 11.09 9.97 18.70
N VAL A 322 12.37 9.89 18.31
CA VAL A 322 13.10 11.01 17.69
C VAL A 322 12.41 11.47 16.40
N ILE A 323 12.01 10.53 15.53
CA ILE A 323 11.32 10.87 14.29
C ILE A 323 9.97 11.55 14.55
N ARG A 324 9.17 11.05 15.50
CA ARG A 324 7.89 11.68 15.86
C ARG A 324 8.08 13.11 16.36
N GLU A 325 9.07 13.34 17.22
CA GLU A 325 9.41 14.68 17.76
C GLU A 325 9.83 15.64 16.63
N GLU A 326 10.74 15.21 15.76
CA GLU A 326 11.23 16.07 14.66
C GLU A 326 10.16 16.36 13.61
N LEU A 327 9.34 15.37 13.23
CA LEU A 327 8.25 15.60 12.27
C LEU A 327 7.22 16.58 12.83
N SER A 328 6.85 16.45 14.11
CA SER A 328 5.94 17.38 14.77
C SER A 328 6.51 18.80 14.77
N ARG A 329 7.76 18.97 15.21
CA ARG A 329 8.45 20.28 15.28
C ARG A 329 8.57 20.92 13.90
N LEU A 330 9.00 20.16 12.89
CA LEU A 330 9.19 20.63 11.53
C LEU A 330 7.87 21.09 10.91
N VAL A 331 6.81 20.32 11.07
CA VAL A 331 5.50 20.67 10.52
C VAL A 331 4.91 21.87 11.26
N GLU A 332 5.02 21.94 12.59
CA GLU A 332 4.58 23.10 13.37
C GLU A 332 5.27 24.39 12.89
N GLN A 333 6.59 24.35 12.69
CA GLN A 333 7.34 25.50 12.16
C GLN A 333 6.86 25.90 10.76
N ARG A 334 6.66 24.93 9.86
CA ARG A 334 6.24 25.19 8.47
C ARG A 334 4.79 25.63 8.35
N ALA A 335 3.91 25.21 9.27
CA ALA A 335 2.48 25.51 9.23
C ALA A 335 2.18 27.01 9.34
N ALA A 336 3.13 27.81 9.84
CA ALA A 336 3.03 29.28 9.86
C ALA A 336 3.01 29.90 8.44
N GLU A 337 3.68 29.26 7.47
CA GLU A 337 3.77 29.72 6.08
C GLU A 337 2.94 28.86 5.13
N ASP A 338 2.66 27.61 5.51
CA ASP A 338 1.84 26.65 4.76
C ASP A 338 0.62 26.22 5.58
N PRO A 339 -0.51 26.93 5.46
CA PRO A 339 -1.72 26.60 6.22
C PRO A 339 -2.38 25.29 5.77
N ASN A 340 -1.91 24.64 4.70
CA ASN A 340 -2.42 23.35 4.22
C ASN A 340 -1.52 22.18 4.63
N LEU A 341 -0.41 22.43 5.32
CA LEU A 341 0.43 21.40 5.93
C LEU A 341 -0.06 21.10 7.35
N ARG A 342 -0.29 19.83 7.64
CA ARG A 342 -0.76 19.36 8.95
C ARG A 342 0.03 18.13 9.39
N HIS A 343 0.10 17.93 10.70
CA HIS A 343 0.73 16.77 11.32
C HIS A 343 -0.33 15.89 11.98
N LEU A 344 -0.18 14.57 11.86
CA LEU A 344 -0.91 13.57 12.62
C LEU A 344 0.09 12.66 13.33
N ASP A 345 0.05 12.63 14.67
CA ASP A 345 0.84 11.67 15.46
C ASP A 345 0.35 10.26 15.17
N GLY A 346 1.23 9.40 14.64
CA GLY A 346 0.90 8.01 14.30
C GLY A 346 0.41 7.18 15.50
N ARG A 347 0.75 7.56 16.74
CA ARG A 347 0.22 6.89 17.94
C ARG A 347 -1.27 7.12 18.17
N ALA A 348 -1.85 8.16 17.58
CA ALA A 348 -3.30 8.35 17.56
C ALA A 348 -4.00 7.28 16.70
N LEU A 349 -3.27 6.62 15.78
CA LEU A 349 -3.78 5.52 14.97
C LEU A 349 -3.54 4.17 15.65
N TYR A 350 -2.33 3.95 16.15
CA TYR A 350 -1.95 2.75 16.91
C TYR A 350 -0.84 3.12 17.91
N GLY A 351 -1.19 3.10 19.20
CA GLY A 351 -0.34 3.50 20.32
C GLY A 351 -0.17 2.41 21.37
N GLU A 352 0.31 2.78 22.55
CA GLU A 352 0.70 1.87 23.63
C GLU A 352 -0.47 1.00 24.12
N ALA A 353 -1.65 1.59 24.27
CA ALA A 353 -2.86 0.86 24.66
C ALA A 353 -3.27 -0.17 23.59
N ASP A 354 -3.08 0.16 22.31
CA ASP A 354 -3.41 -0.76 21.21
C ASP A 354 -2.39 -1.90 21.13
N ALA A 355 -1.10 -1.65 21.38
CA ALA A 355 -0.10 -2.71 21.40
C ALA A 355 -0.26 -3.67 22.58
N ALA A 356 -0.83 -3.21 23.69
CA ALA A 356 -1.19 -4.09 24.80
C ALA A 356 -2.37 -5.03 24.45
N GLU A 357 -3.33 -4.55 23.65
CA GLU A 357 -4.51 -5.31 23.24
C GLU A 357 -4.28 -6.17 21.98
N LEU A 358 -3.60 -5.59 20.99
CA LEU A 358 -3.34 -6.10 19.64
C LEU A 358 -1.83 -6.03 19.37
N PRO A 359 -1.00 -6.87 20.03
CA PRO A 359 0.45 -6.84 19.86
C PRO A 359 0.86 -7.16 18.43
N LEU A 360 1.97 -6.56 17.97
CA LEU A 360 2.52 -6.82 16.64
C LEU A 360 3.03 -8.28 16.56
N PRO A 361 2.44 -9.16 15.73
CA PRO A 361 2.74 -10.60 15.74
C PRO A 361 4.20 -10.93 15.41
N ASP A 362 4.83 -10.12 14.58
CA ASP A 362 6.23 -10.24 14.17
C ASP A 362 7.13 -9.16 14.82
N GLN A 363 6.59 -8.42 15.80
CA GLN A 363 7.20 -7.25 16.44
C GLN A 363 7.33 -5.98 15.57
N LEU A 364 6.82 -5.98 14.34
CA LEU A 364 7.01 -4.88 13.39
C LEU A 364 5.73 -4.43 12.66
N HIS A 365 4.91 -5.36 12.19
CA HIS A 365 3.73 -5.10 11.37
C HIS A 365 2.44 -5.28 12.17
N PRO A 366 1.46 -4.37 12.03
CA PRO A 366 0.11 -4.57 12.56
C PRO A 366 -0.56 -5.75 11.89
N ASP A 367 -1.30 -6.57 12.66
CA ASP A 367 -2.13 -7.62 12.08
C ASP A 367 -3.43 -7.06 11.46
N ALA A 368 -4.29 -7.95 10.95
CA ALA A 368 -5.56 -7.57 10.34
C ALA A 368 -6.48 -6.75 11.28
N ALA A 369 -6.50 -7.04 12.58
CA ALA A 369 -7.34 -6.32 13.54
C ALA A 369 -6.78 -4.91 13.81
N ALA A 370 -5.47 -4.79 13.96
CA ALA A 370 -4.79 -3.52 14.11
C ALA A 370 -4.88 -2.68 12.82
N HIS A 371 -4.83 -3.30 11.64
CA HIS A 371 -5.11 -2.66 10.34
C HIS A 371 -6.48 -1.99 10.30
N ARG A 372 -7.53 -2.71 10.72
CA ARG A 372 -8.88 -2.17 10.82
C ARG A 372 -8.92 -0.95 11.73
N ARG A 373 -8.33 -1.07 12.93
CA ARG A 373 -8.29 0.03 13.92
C ARG A 373 -7.58 1.27 13.38
N ILE A 374 -6.43 1.09 12.72
CA ILE A 374 -5.70 2.18 12.07
C ILE A 374 -6.57 2.84 10.98
N GLY A 375 -7.23 2.05 10.14
CA GLY A 375 -8.07 2.56 9.05
C GLY A 375 -9.27 3.36 9.54
N GLU A 376 -10.01 2.83 10.52
CA GLU A 376 -11.16 3.50 11.13
C GLU A 376 -10.76 4.81 11.82
N ARG A 377 -9.67 4.80 12.59
CA ARG A 377 -9.18 6.01 13.27
C ARG A 377 -8.63 7.03 12.27
N PHE A 378 -7.92 6.60 11.23
CA PHE A 378 -7.46 7.53 10.20
C PHE A 378 -8.65 8.20 9.52
N ALA A 379 -9.70 7.45 9.18
CA ALA A 379 -10.89 8.03 8.58
C ALA A 379 -11.56 9.06 9.51
N ALA A 380 -11.71 8.73 10.79
CA ALA A 380 -12.28 9.63 11.79
C ALA A 380 -11.43 10.88 12.04
N LEU A 381 -10.10 10.78 12.00
CA LEU A 381 -9.21 11.90 12.29
C LEU A 381 -8.94 12.77 11.06
N ALA A 382 -8.84 12.16 9.88
CA ALA A 382 -8.43 12.85 8.66
C ALA A 382 -9.62 13.35 7.83
N PHE A 383 -10.64 12.50 7.62
CA PHE A 383 -11.74 12.77 6.68
C PHE A 383 -13.02 13.31 7.34
N ALA A 384 -13.21 13.11 8.65
CA ALA A 384 -14.38 13.63 9.35
C ALA A 384 -14.40 15.17 9.38
N PRO A 385 -15.56 15.81 9.59
CA PRO A 385 -15.66 17.27 9.69
C PRO A 385 -14.66 17.86 10.69
N GLY A 386 -13.93 18.91 10.28
CA GLY A 386 -12.85 19.51 11.08
C GLY A 386 -11.50 18.80 10.95
N GLY A 387 -11.43 17.64 10.31
CA GLY A 387 -10.18 16.97 9.96
C GLY A 387 -9.38 17.68 8.86
N PRO A 388 -8.08 17.39 8.72
CA PRO A 388 -7.19 18.00 7.73
C PRO A 388 -7.65 17.83 6.28
N PHE A 389 -8.45 16.81 5.97
CA PHE A 389 -9.00 16.57 4.64
C PHE A 389 -10.48 16.95 4.50
N ALA A 390 -11.09 17.56 5.52
CA ALA A 390 -12.48 18.00 5.45
C ALA A 390 -12.68 19.27 4.59
N ALA A 391 -11.66 20.12 4.51
CA ALA A 391 -11.71 21.34 3.71
C ALA A 391 -11.84 21.01 2.21
N GLY A 392 -12.76 21.67 1.52
CA GLY A 392 -12.97 21.52 0.06
C GLY A 392 -14.30 20.90 -0.39
N ARG A 393 -15.22 20.55 0.52
CA ARG A 393 -16.65 20.43 0.16
C ARG A 393 -17.29 21.82 0.24
N ALA A 394 -17.02 22.68 -0.74
CA ALA A 394 -17.78 23.91 -0.96
C ALA A 394 -18.68 23.71 -2.18
#